data_AF-A0A2V6DLR6-F1
#
_entry.id   AF-A0A2V6DLR6-F1
#
_cell.length_a   1.000
_cell.length_b   1.000
_cell.length_c   1.000
_cell.angle_alpha   90.00
_cell.angle_beta   90.00
_cell.angle_gamma   90.00
#
_symmetry.space_group_name_H-M   'P 1'
#
loop_
_entity.id
_entity.type
_entity.pdbx_description
1 polymer ?
#
loop_
_entity_poly.entity_id
_entity_poly.type
_entity_poly.pdbx_seq_one_letter_code
_entity_poly.pdbx_strand_id
1 'polypeptide(L)'
;FDCQRKQEVSGAATSTICPSCSAHIDLSDYKITTSFSRSIRTKGEVHVTTKGDLSSSSVRCRRALIEGRLRGNLDCAGTIVINTSGKILGRLSASEIVVEKRCEVQFFRRVRVSNIEIRGRMSGEVVADGMVTIRKNGVLEGNVTAKAINVEKGGTFSGQVVVGRRALQQTELLPNESPTVSEPPEGSINLARPLPAT
;
A
#
# COMPACT_ATOMS: atom_id res chain seq x y z
N PHE A 1 -10.14 -8.31 18.65
CA PHE A 1 -8.97 -7.67 18.02
C PHE A 1 -7.66 -8.20 18.62
N ASP A 2 -7.68 -8.77 19.83
CA ASP A 2 -6.50 -9.42 20.45
C ASP A 2 -6.49 -10.96 20.40
N CYS A 3 -7.64 -11.65 20.43
CA CYS A 3 -7.65 -13.11 20.58
C CYS A 3 -7.67 -13.93 19.27
N GLN A 4 -7.70 -13.27 18.09
CA GLN A 4 -7.86 -13.86 16.73
C GLN A 4 -8.93 -14.96 16.54
N ARG A 5 -9.75 -15.26 17.56
CA ARG A 5 -10.74 -16.32 17.53
C ARG A 5 -11.94 -15.88 16.70
N LYS A 6 -12.34 -16.74 15.76
CA LYS A 6 -13.55 -16.57 14.95
C LYS A 6 -14.74 -16.96 15.82
N GLN A 7 -15.70 -16.06 15.93
CA GLN A 7 -16.98 -16.32 16.59
C GLN A 7 -18.06 -16.00 15.57
N GLU A 8 -19.01 -16.91 15.44
CA GLU A 8 -20.21 -16.69 14.66
C GLU A 8 -21.20 -15.93 15.53
N VAL A 9 -21.64 -14.78 15.04
CA VAL A 9 -22.56 -13.88 15.73
C VAL A 9 -23.84 -13.81 14.93
N SER A 10 -24.97 -13.65 15.61
CA SER A 10 -26.26 -13.49 14.94
C SER A 10 -26.21 -12.24 14.04
N GLY A 11 -26.74 -12.35 12.81
CA GLY A 11 -26.71 -11.25 11.84
C GLY A 11 -27.46 -9.98 12.29
N ALA A 12 -28.30 -10.08 13.33
CA ALA A 12 -29.00 -8.95 13.93
C ALA A 12 -28.25 -8.28 15.10
N ALA A 13 -27.09 -8.81 15.51
CA ALA A 13 -26.36 -8.29 16.67
C ALA A 13 -25.65 -6.97 16.34
N THR A 14 -26.00 -5.91 17.05
CA THR A 14 -25.40 -4.57 16.90
C THR A 14 -24.01 -4.47 17.57
N SER A 15 -23.81 -5.26 18.63
CA SER A 15 -22.54 -5.45 19.31
C SER A 15 -22.41 -6.90 19.80
N THR A 16 -21.19 -7.32 20.09
CA THR A 16 -20.91 -8.63 20.70
C THR A 16 -19.76 -8.51 21.67
N ILE A 17 -19.84 -9.27 22.76
CA ILE A 17 -18.72 -9.43 23.68
C ILE A 17 -17.94 -10.66 23.26
N CYS A 18 -16.64 -10.49 23.05
CA CYS A 18 -15.79 -11.64 22.75
C CYS A 18 -15.65 -12.53 23.99
N PRO A 19 -15.99 -13.83 23.95
CA PRO A 19 -15.95 -14.72 25.10
C PRO A 19 -14.53 -15.05 25.59
N SER A 20 -13.51 -14.76 24.79
CA SER A 20 -12.12 -15.05 25.13
C SER A 20 -11.39 -13.87 25.75
N CYS A 21 -11.64 -12.64 25.27
CA CYS A 21 -10.95 -11.45 25.75
C CYS A 21 -11.89 -10.40 26.37
N SER A 22 -13.16 -10.75 26.59
CA SER A 22 -14.23 -9.89 27.14
C SER A 22 -14.36 -8.50 26.47
N ALA A 23 -13.79 -8.33 25.28
CA ALA A 23 -13.78 -7.05 24.59
C ALA A 23 -15.14 -6.80 23.97
N HIS A 24 -15.67 -5.59 24.17
CA HIS A 24 -16.85 -5.11 23.46
C HIS A 24 -16.46 -4.86 21.99
N ILE A 25 -17.15 -5.52 21.08
CA ILE A 25 -16.95 -5.40 19.64
C ILE A 25 -18.23 -4.85 19.04
N ASP A 26 -18.14 -3.63 18.53
CA ASP A 26 -19.23 -3.04 17.76
C ASP A 26 -19.25 -3.68 16.36
N LEU A 27 -20.41 -4.17 15.95
CA LEU A 27 -20.65 -4.76 14.61
C LEU A 27 -21.36 -3.77 13.68
N SER A 28 -21.69 -2.58 14.20
CA SER A 28 -22.45 -1.55 13.48
C SER A 28 -21.61 -0.88 12.40
N ASP A 29 -22.28 -0.52 11.32
CA ASP A 29 -21.71 0.32 10.27
C ASP A 29 -21.74 1.79 10.71
N TYR A 30 -20.63 2.49 10.48
CA TYR A 30 -20.48 3.89 10.85
C TYR A 30 -20.45 4.76 9.61
N LYS A 31 -21.46 5.61 9.46
CA LYS A 31 -21.49 6.64 8.44
C LYS A 31 -21.09 7.99 9.02
N ILE A 32 -19.96 8.52 8.57
CA ILE A 32 -19.39 9.77 9.06
C ILE A 32 -19.73 10.86 8.05
N THR A 33 -20.74 11.66 8.38
CA THR A 33 -21.21 12.78 7.55
C THR A 33 -20.61 14.12 7.95
N THR A 34 -20.06 14.21 9.17
CA THR A 34 -19.50 15.42 9.78
C THR A 34 -18.11 15.14 10.35
N SER A 35 -17.52 16.12 11.03
CA SER A 35 -16.25 15.96 11.73
C SER A 35 -16.35 14.91 12.84
N PHE A 36 -15.54 13.86 12.78
CA PHE A 36 -15.49 12.81 13.78
C PHE A 36 -14.08 12.66 14.34
N SER A 37 -13.89 12.98 15.61
CA SER A 37 -12.59 13.00 16.30
C SER A 37 -12.40 11.87 17.31
N ARG A 38 -13.44 11.07 17.59
CA ARG A 38 -13.37 9.98 18.58
C ARG A 38 -12.73 8.73 17.97
N SER A 39 -12.16 7.86 18.80
CA SER A 39 -11.70 6.55 18.32
C SER A 39 -12.89 5.68 17.93
N ILE A 40 -12.78 5.00 16.79
CA ILE A 40 -13.82 4.07 16.31
C ILE A 40 -13.20 2.68 16.31
N ARG A 41 -13.88 1.72 16.93
CA ARG A 41 -13.48 0.31 16.89
C ARG A 41 -14.69 -0.52 16.47
N THR A 42 -14.82 -0.71 15.16
CA THR A 42 -15.91 -1.50 14.59
C THR A 42 -15.39 -2.67 13.79
N LYS A 43 -16.15 -3.76 13.75
CA LYS A 43 -16.00 -4.85 12.78
C LYS A 43 -16.92 -4.70 11.58
N GLY A 44 -17.80 -3.69 11.58
CA GLY A 44 -18.59 -3.27 10.43
C GLY A 44 -17.79 -2.46 9.43
N GLU A 45 -18.53 -1.79 8.55
CA GLU A 45 -18.03 -0.88 7.55
C GLU A 45 -17.98 0.56 8.08
N VAL A 46 -16.90 1.28 7.77
CA VAL A 46 -16.80 2.72 8.03
C VAL A 46 -16.90 3.48 6.71
N HIS A 47 -17.98 4.21 6.51
CA HIS A 47 -18.18 5.09 5.35
C HIS A 47 -17.95 6.54 5.74
N VAL A 48 -16.83 7.11 5.30
CA VAL A 48 -16.54 8.54 5.43
C VAL A 48 -17.04 9.23 4.17
N THR A 49 -18.07 10.06 4.29
CA THR A 49 -18.60 10.80 3.13
C THR A 49 -17.70 11.97 2.77
N THR A 50 -17.89 12.58 1.60
CA THR A 50 -17.11 13.75 1.14
C THR A 50 -17.10 14.95 2.10
N LYS A 51 -18.16 15.13 2.90
CA LYS A 51 -18.27 16.17 3.94
C LYS A 51 -17.70 15.73 5.30
N GLY A 52 -17.46 14.43 5.47
CA GLY A 52 -16.87 13.86 6.67
C GLY A 52 -15.39 14.23 6.79
N ASP A 53 -14.99 14.62 8.01
CA ASP A 53 -13.58 14.78 8.37
C ASP A 53 -13.27 13.80 9.50
N LEU A 54 -12.56 12.73 9.18
CA LEU A 54 -12.10 11.77 10.17
C LEU A 54 -10.81 12.29 10.78
N SER A 55 -10.91 12.96 11.92
CA SER A 55 -9.78 13.48 12.71
C SER A 55 -9.34 12.53 13.84
N SER A 56 -9.80 11.29 13.77
CA SER A 56 -9.62 10.29 14.82
C SER A 56 -8.19 9.74 14.86
N SER A 57 -7.64 9.61 16.08
CA SER A 57 -6.27 9.11 16.29
C SER A 57 -6.13 7.59 16.13
N SER A 58 -7.22 6.82 16.29
CA SER A 58 -7.20 5.36 16.21
C SER A 58 -8.55 4.83 15.71
N VAL A 59 -8.61 4.50 14.42
CA VAL A 59 -9.76 3.84 13.80
C VAL A 59 -9.40 2.42 13.42
N ARG A 60 -10.15 1.46 13.97
CA ARG A 60 -10.07 0.04 13.62
C ARG A 60 -11.36 -0.43 12.98
N CYS A 61 -11.24 -1.00 11.80
CA CYS A 61 -12.35 -1.36 10.91
C CYS A 61 -12.12 -2.75 10.31
N ARG A 62 -13.18 -3.38 9.79
CA ARG A 62 -13.04 -4.51 8.87
C ARG A 62 -13.00 -4.03 7.43
N ARG A 63 -13.95 -3.17 7.06
CA ARG A 63 -14.05 -2.54 5.74
C ARG A 63 -14.19 -1.03 5.91
N ALA A 64 -13.69 -0.28 4.94
CA ALA A 64 -13.88 1.17 4.94
C ALA A 64 -14.04 1.71 3.52
N LEU A 65 -14.97 2.65 3.37
CA LEU A 65 -15.18 3.46 2.19
C LEU A 65 -14.84 4.91 2.53
N ILE A 66 -13.84 5.48 1.86
CA ILE A 66 -13.29 6.79 2.20
C ILE A 66 -13.51 7.76 1.04
N GLU A 67 -14.46 8.69 1.20
CA GLU A 67 -14.74 9.77 0.25
C GLU A 67 -14.33 11.15 0.79
N GLY A 68 -14.25 11.28 2.11
CA GLY A 68 -13.91 12.53 2.81
C GLY A 68 -12.44 12.70 3.16
N ARG A 69 -12.19 13.61 4.10
CA ARG A 69 -10.85 13.89 4.62
C ARG A 69 -10.46 12.89 5.69
N LEU A 70 -9.22 12.43 5.63
CA LEU A 70 -8.65 11.51 6.60
C LEU A 70 -7.42 12.14 7.28
N ARG A 71 -7.55 12.39 8.58
CA ARG A 71 -6.53 12.94 9.47
C ARG A 71 -6.36 12.03 10.69
N GLY A 72 -5.51 11.02 10.59
CA GLY A 72 -5.38 10.05 11.68
C GLY A 72 -4.69 8.75 11.35
N ASN A 73 -4.72 7.80 12.30
CA ASN A 73 -4.28 6.44 12.02
C ASN A 73 -5.51 5.58 11.74
N LEU A 74 -5.52 4.91 10.59
CA LEU A 74 -6.59 4.00 10.18
C LEU A 74 -5.99 2.61 9.94
N ASP A 75 -6.56 1.63 10.62
CA ASP A 75 -6.14 0.24 10.62
C ASP A 75 -7.34 -0.65 10.29
N CYS A 76 -7.44 -1.06 9.02
CA CYS A 76 -8.49 -1.99 8.61
C CYS A 76 -7.93 -3.40 8.41
N ALA A 77 -8.60 -4.39 8.98
CA ALA A 77 -8.22 -5.80 8.81
C ALA A 77 -8.64 -6.41 7.46
N GLY A 78 -9.29 -5.65 6.58
CA GLY A 78 -9.81 -6.13 5.31
C GLY A 78 -9.56 -5.13 4.19
N THR A 79 -10.57 -4.95 3.34
CA THR A 79 -10.51 -4.10 2.15
C THR A 79 -10.92 -2.67 2.45
N ILE A 80 -10.14 -1.72 1.94
CA ILE A 80 -10.44 -0.28 1.94
C ILE A 80 -10.67 0.17 0.50
N VAL A 81 -11.76 0.88 0.26
CA VAL A 81 -12.03 1.56 -1.00
C VAL A 81 -11.83 3.05 -0.80
N ILE A 82 -10.90 3.64 -1.55
CA ILE A 82 -10.60 5.07 -1.48
C ILE A 82 -11.24 5.73 -2.70
N ASN A 83 -12.26 6.54 -2.44
CA ASN A 83 -12.98 7.35 -3.42
C ASN A 83 -12.93 8.84 -3.01
N THR A 84 -11.76 9.32 -2.60
CA THR A 84 -11.53 10.72 -2.22
C THR A 84 -10.51 11.37 -3.14
N SER A 85 -10.65 12.68 -3.33
CA SER A 85 -9.68 13.53 -4.01
C SER A 85 -9.07 14.50 -3.00
N GLY A 86 -7.83 14.25 -2.59
CA GLY A 86 -7.17 15.11 -1.62
C GLY A 86 -5.98 14.49 -0.90
N LYS A 87 -5.58 15.17 0.18
CA LYS A 87 -4.42 14.81 1.00
C LYS A 87 -4.85 13.91 2.14
N ILE A 88 -4.22 12.75 2.26
CA ILE A 88 -4.38 11.87 3.42
C ILE A 88 -3.24 12.12 4.39
N LEU A 89 -3.61 12.67 5.55
CA LEU A 89 -2.68 13.06 6.61
C LEU A 89 -2.75 12.00 7.70
N GLY A 90 -2.07 10.88 7.49
CA GLY A 90 -2.27 9.74 8.37
C GLY A 90 -1.48 8.51 8.02
N ARG A 91 -1.25 7.64 9.00
CA ARG A 91 -0.76 6.29 8.73
C ARG A 91 -1.95 5.41 8.37
N LEU A 92 -1.80 4.70 7.26
CA LEU A 92 -2.78 3.74 6.77
C LEU A 92 -2.20 2.34 6.85
N SER A 93 -2.96 1.44 7.46
CA SER A 93 -2.68 0.00 7.54
C SER A 93 -3.91 -0.74 7.05
N ALA A 94 -3.76 -1.57 6.02
CA ALA A 94 -4.86 -2.37 5.49
C ALA A 94 -4.38 -3.71 4.93
N SER A 95 -5.27 -4.70 4.82
CA SER A 95 -4.93 -5.91 4.07
C SER A 95 -5.01 -5.65 2.56
N GLU A 96 -6.07 -4.98 2.12
CA GLU A 96 -6.28 -4.67 0.71
C GLU A 96 -6.73 -3.22 0.54
N ILE A 97 -6.14 -2.50 -0.43
CA ILE A 97 -6.57 -1.15 -0.80
C ILE A 97 -6.96 -1.13 -2.27
N VAL A 98 -8.12 -0.55 -2.56
CA VAL A 98 -8.57 -0.27 -3.91
C VAL A 98 -8.73 1.24 -4.05
N VAL A 99 -7.92 1.87 -4.90
CA VAL A 99 -8.08 3.27 -5.27
C VAL A 99 -9.00 3.33 -6.49
N GLU A 100 -10.13 4.02 -6.37
CA GLU A 100 -11.10 4.16 -7.45
C GLU A 100 -10.61 5.04 -8.61
N LYS A 101 -11.30 4.94 -9.74
CA LYS A 101 -11.01 5.76 -10.93
C LYS A 101 -11.38 7.23 -10.66
N ARG A 102 -10.66 8.16 -11.28
CA ARG A 102 -10.84 9.64 -11.11
C ARG A 102 -10.51 10.19 -9.72
N CYS A 103 -9.93 9.39 -8.84
CA CYS A 103 -9.43 9.86 -7.55
C CYS A 103 -7.98 10.34 -7.70
N GLU A 104 -7.63 11.40 -6.97
CA GLU A 104 -6.25 11.87 -6.82
C GLU A 104 -5.92 11.93 -5.33
N VAL A 105 -5.04 11.03 -4.89
CA VAL A 105 -4.72 10.84 -3.47
C VAL A 105 -3.26 11.13 -3.22
N GLN A 106 -2.97 12.05 -2.29
CA GLN A 106 -1.60 12.36 -1.89
C GLN A 106 -1.35 11.87 -0.46
N PHE A 107 -0.44 10.91 -0.31
CA PHE A 107 -0.03 10.36 0.97
C PHE A 107 1.21 11.07 1.50
N PHE A 108 1.06 11.74 2.65
CA PHE A 108 2.18 12.38 3.35
C PHE A 108 2.97 11.43 4.26
N ARG A 109 2.42 10.24 4.52
CA ARG A 109 3.00 9.23 5.41
C ARG A 109 3.01 7.89 4.69
N ARG A 110 3.83 6.97 5.21
CA ARG A 110 3.93 5.60 4.71
C ARG A 110 2.61 4.86 4.85
N VAL A 111 2.18 4.24 3.76
CA VAL A 111 1.01 3.35 3.69
C VAL A 111 1.50 1.90 3.74
N ARG A 112 0.98 1.09 4.67
CA ARG A 112 1.29 -0.35 4.79
C ARG A 112 0.11 -1.19 4.33
N VAL A 113 0.32 -2.04 3.33
CA VAL A 113 -0.72 -2.87 2.73
C VAL A 113 -0.23 -4.26 2.37
N SER A 114 -1.11 -5.26 2.30
CA SER A 114 -0.72 -6.55 1.72
C SER A 114 -0.92 -6.56 0.21
N ASN A 115 -2.10 -6.15 -0.27
CA ASN A 115 -2.42 -6.05 -1.69
C ASN A 115 -2.96 -4.65 -2.00
N ILE A 116 -2.63 -4.11 -3.17
CA ILE A 116 -3.17 -2.81 -3.59
C ILE A 116 -3.52 -2.82 -5.08
N GLU A 117 -4.70 -2.31 -5.39
CA GLU A 117 -5.18 -2.07 -6.76
C GLU A 117 -5.36 -0.57 -6.98
N ILE A 118 -4.73 -0.06 -8.04
CA ILE A 118 -4.67 1.38 -8.34
C ILE A 118 -5.38 1.64 -9.67
N ARG A 119 -6.58 2.25 -9.62
CA ARG A 119 -7.34 2.66 -10.81
C ARG A 119 -7.28 4.16 -11.09
N GLY A 120 -6.88 4.97 -10.11
CA GLY A 120 -6.78 6.43 -10.17
C GLY A 120 -5.35 6.94 -10.08
N ARG A 121 -5.19 8.18 -9.63
CA ARG A 121 -3.88 8.78 -9.35
C ARG A 121 -3.56 8.71 -7.88
N MET A 122 -2.35 8.27 -7.55
CA MET A 122 -1.85 8.30 -6.19
C MET A 122 -0.40 8.73 -6.13
N SER A 123 -0.06 9.55 -5.14
CA SER A 123 1.31 9.95 -4.87
C SER A 123 1.72 9.66 -3.42
N GLY A 124 2.97 9.24 -3.22
CA GLY A 124 3.56 9.05 -1.89
C GLY A 124 4.38 7.77 -1.74
N GLU A 125 4.64 7.39 -0.48
CA GLU A 125 5.41 6.19 -0.13
C GLU A 125 4.47 5.02 0.23
N VAL A 126 4.55 3.94 -0.54
CA VAL A 126 3.73 2.73 -0.36
C VAL A 126 4.61 1.53 -0.04
N VAL A 127 4.28 0.81 1.02
CA VAL A 127 4.92 -0.44 1.42
C VAL A 127 3.88 -1.55 1.33
N ALA A 128 3.99 -2.37 0.29
CA ALA A 128 3.15 -3.52 0.04
C ALA A 128 3.89 -4.82 0.39
N ASP A 129 3.30 -5.67 1.23
CA ASP A 129 3.88 -6.98 1.58
C ASP A 129 3.59 -8.06 0.54
N GLY A 130 2.76 -7.77 -0.46
CA GLY A 130 2.31 -8.67 -1.50
C GLY A 130 2.41 -8.05 -2.90
N MET A 131 1.28 -8.03 -3.61
CA MET A 131 1.19 -7.58 -5.00
C MET A 131 0.67 -6.14 -5.09
N VAL A 132 1.25 -5.37 -6.00
CA VAL A 132 0.76 -4.04 -6.39
C VAL A 132 0.22 -4.15 -7.82
N THR A 133 -1.06 -3.87 -8.04
CA THR A 133 -1.68 -3.91 -9.37
C THR A 133 -2.06 -2.51 -9.84
N ILE A 134 -1.40 -2.02 -10.89
CA ILE A 134 -1.73 -0.76 -11.54
C ILE A 134 -2.63 -1.08 -12.75
N ARG A 135 -3.85 -0.54 -12.75
CA ARG A 135 -4.83 -0.72 -13.83
C ARG A 135 -4.57 0.26 -14.99
N LYS A 136 -5.29 0.11 -16.10
CA LYS A 136 -5.09 0.89 -17.34
C LYS A 136 -5.05 2.43 -17.23
N ASN A 137 -5.66 3.02 -16.20
CA ASN A 137 -5.65 4.48 -15.96
C ASN A 137 -4.96 4.85 -14.63
N GLY A 138 -4.27 3.89 -14.03
CA GLY A 138 -3.57 4.08 -12.77
C GLY A 138 -2.31 4.92 -12.98
N VAL A 139 -2.16 5.98 -12.19
CA VAL A 139 -0.92 6.75 -12.10
C VAL A 139 -0.39 6.63 -10.69
N LEU A 140 0.83 6.15 -10.54
CA LEU A 140 1.50 6.00 -9.25
C LEU A 140 2.79 6.80 -9.26
N GLU A 141 2.86 7.83 -8.41
CA GLU A 141 4.02 8.70 -8.28
C GLU A 141 4.68 8.55 -6.91
N GLY A 142 5.96 8.17 -6.86
CA GLY A 142 6.73 8.10 -5.63
C GLY A 142 7.40 6.75 -5.38
N ASN A 143 7.69 6.47 -4.11
CA ASN A 143 8.50 5.33 -3.70
C ASN A 143 7.62 4.14 -3.34
N VAL A 144 7.81 3.01 -4.02
CA VAL A 144 7.00 1.81 -3.84
C VAL A 144 7.90 0.66 -3.45
N THR A 145 7.63 0.03 -2.31
CA THR A 145 8.28 -1.21 -1.91
C THR A 145 7.26 -2.33 -1.97
N ALA A 146 7.49 -3.37 -2.78
CA ALA A 146 6.55 -4.48 -2.96
C ALA A 146 7.26 -5.83 -3.12
N LYS A 147 6.54 -6.95 -2.95
CA LYS A 147 7.06 -8.27 -3.36
C LYS A 147 6.89 -8.52 -4.85
N ALA A 148 5.78 -8.06 -5.42
CA ALA A 148 5.48 -8.16 -6.84
C ALA A 148 4.70 -6.92 -7.29
N ILE A 149 4.90 -6.52 -8.54
CA ILE A 149 4.15 -5.43 -9.18
C ILE A 149 3.62 -5.92 -10.53
N ASN A 150 2.36 -5.61 -10.81
CA ASN A 150 1.70 -5.90 -12.07
C ASN A 150 1.16 -4.59 -12.64
N VAL A 151 1.53 -4.27 -13.87
CA VAL A 151 1.14 -3.02 -14.54
C VAL A 151 0.37 -3.37 -15.80
N GLU A 152 -0.90 -2.99 -15.86
CA GLU A 152 -1.72 -3.14 -17.05
C GLU A 152 -1.40 -2.07 -18.11
N LYS A 153 -1.77 -2.35 -19.36
CA LYS A 153 -1.59 -1.43 -20.49
C LYS A 153 -2.25 -0.07 -20.21
N GLY A 154 -1.43 0.99 -20.16
CA GLY A 154 -1.87 2.36 -19.87
C GLY A 154 -1.59 2.83 -18.43
N GLY A 155 -1.14 1.94 -17.55
CA GLY A 155 -0.65 2.33 -16.23
C GLY A 155 0.66 3.10 -16.33
N THR A 156 0.73 4.26 -15.69
CA THR A 156 1.95 5.08 -15.60
C THR A 156 2.51 5.01 -14.20
N PHE A 157 3.79 4.69 -14.08
CA PHE A 157 4.50 4.71 -12.81
C PHE A 157 5.71 5.65 -12.92
N SER A 158 5.87 6.56 -11.96
CA SER A 158 6.97 7.52 -11.90
C SER A 158 7.56 7.55 -10.50
N GLY A 159 8.76 7.03 -10.31
CA GLY A 159 9.46 7.06 -9.03
C GLY A 159 10.42 5.89 -8.84
N GLN A 160 10.77 5.58 -7.60
CA GLN A 160 11.62 4.43 -7.29
C GLN A 160 10.74 3.24 -6.86
N VAL A 161 10.90 2.10 -7.53
CA VAL A 161 10.33 0.83 -7.06
C VAL A 161 11.43 -0.05 -6.53
N VAL A 162 11.21 -0.57 -5.32
CA VAL A 162 12.00 -1.66 -4.76
C VAL A 162 11.11 -2.91 -4.73
N VAL A 163 11.34 -3.80 -5.69
CA VAL A 163 10.68 -5.11 -5.72
C VAL A 163 11.65 -6.15 -5.17
N GLY A 164 11.29 -6.81 -4.07
CA GLY A 164 12.16 -7.84 -3.50
C GLY A 164 11.97 -8.05 -2.00
N ARG A 165 12.26 -9.27 -1.54
CA ARG A 165 12.12 -9.69 -0.13
C ARG A 165 13.00 -8.82 0.77
N ARG A 166 12.40 -7.90 1.54
CA ARG A 166 13.02 -7.40 2.77
C ARG A 166 12.87 -8.44 3.89
N ALA A 167 13.61 -9.53 3.72
CA ALA A 167 14.04 -10.44 4.78
C ALA A 167 15.17 -11.34 4.26
N LEU A 168 16.29 -10.76 3.81
CA LEU A 168 17.60 -11.42 3.78
C LEU A 168 18.72 -10.36 3.91
N GLN A 169 18.87 -9.81 5.10
CA GLN A 169 20.18 -9.81 5.76
C GLN A 169 19.86 -10.48 7.10
N GLN A 170 20.23 -11.73 7.33
CA GLN A 170 21.62 -12.12 7.56
C GLN A 170 21.78 -13.64 7.45
N THR A 171 22.91 -14.07 6.88
CA THR A 171 23.48 -15.43 6.85
C THR A 171 22.98 -16.36 5.72
N GLU A 172 23.94 -16.81 4.90
CA GLU A 172 23.84 -17.76 3.76
C GLU A 172 23.14 -17.18 2.51
N LEU A 173 23.80 -16.95 1.37
CA LEU A 173 24.79 -17.78 0.67
C LEU A 173 25.84 -16.87 0.00
N LEU A 174 27.07 -17.38 -0.02
CA LEU A 174 28.25 -16.77 -0.60
C LEU A 174 28.05 -16.35 -2.07
N PRO A 175 28.70 -15.27 -2.52
CA PRO A 175 28.76 -14.90 -3.93
C PRO A 175 29.60 -15.95 -4.67
N ASN A 176 29.02 -16.60 -5.66
CA ASN A 176 29.80 -17.13 -6.77
C ASN A 176 29.52 -16.23 -7.97
N GLU A 177 30.12 -15.05 -7.91
CA GLU A 177 30.24 -14.16 -9.06
C GLU A 177 31.71 -14.16 -9.45
N SER A 178 32.02 -14.83 -10.56
CA SER A 178 33.10 -14.39 -11.42
C SER A 178 32.47 -13.73 -12.66
N PRO A 179 32.29 -12.41 -12.69
CA PRO A 179 32.13 -11.69 -13.93
C PRO A 179 33.49 -11.04 -14.27
N THR A 180 34.20 -11.64 -15.21
CA THR A 180 35.28 -10.95 -15.92
C THR A 180 34.70 -9.76 -16.67
N VAL A 181 35.21 -8.59 -16.31
CA VAL A 181 34.99 -7.27 -16.90
C VAL A 181 35.40 -7.27 -18.37
N SER A 182 34.59 -6.64 -19.24
CA SER A 182 35.10 -5.91 -20.40
C SER A 182 34.03 -4.98 -20.98
N GLU A 183 34.04 -3.72 -20.56
CA GLU A 183 33.60 -2.60 -21.41
C GLU A 183 34.74 -2.25 -22.40
N PRO A 184 34.42 -1.79 -23.62
CA PRO A 184 35.41 -1.31 -24.59
C PRO A 184 35.70 0.19 -24.39
N PRO A 185 36.91 0.66 -24.74
CA PRO A 185 37.07 2.03 -25.22
C PRO A 185 37.82 2.09 -26.56
N GLU A 186 37.32 2.95 -27.46
CA GLU A 186 37.96 3.30 -28.72
C GLU A 186 39.22 4.18 -28.52
N GLY A 187 40.25 3.90 -29.31
CA GLY A 187 41.01 4.94 -30.02
C GLY A 187 42.28 5.51 -29.37
N SER A 188 43.45 5.00 -29.77
CA SER A 188 44.54 5.86 -30.25
C SER A 188 45.47 5.10 -31.21
N ILE A 189 45.90 5.83 -32.22
CA ILE A 189 46.59 5.43 -33.45
C ILE A 189 48.08 5.23 -33.14
N ASN A 190 48.76 4.25 -33.77
CA ASN A 190 50.07 4.49 -34.40
C ASN A 190 50.48 3.39 -35.39
N LEU A 191 51.12 3.87 -36.45
CA LEU A 191 51.47 3.22 -37.72
C LEU A 191 52.58 2.16 -37.62
N ALA A 192 52.43 1.14 -38.48
CA ALA A 192 53.44 0.46 -39.31
C ALA A 192 54.71 -0.13 -38.66
N ARG A 193 54.97 -1.42 -38.97
CA ARG A 193 55.94 -1.82 -40.04
C ARG A 193 55.95 -3.35 -40.23
N PRO A 194 55.88 -3.88 -41.47
CA PRO A 194 56.17 -5.27 -41.74
C PRO A 194 57.67 -5.47 -41.98
N LEU A 195 58.22 -6.60 -41.50
CA LEU A 195 59.47 -7.15 -42.02
C LEU A 195 59.28 -8.66 -42.22
N PRO A 196 59.47 -9.18 -43.45
CA PRO A 196 59.45 -10.60 -43.74
C PRO A 196 60.85 -11.24 -43.64
N ALA A 197 60.82 -12.57 -43.53
CA ALA A 197 61.80 -13.56 -43.96
C ALA A 197 63.16 -13.63 -43.24
N THR A 198 63.41 -14.78 -42.61
CA THR A 198 64.51 -15.68 -42.99
C THR A 198 64.06 -17.11 -42.76
#